data_AF-A0AAV5LM53-F1
#
_entry.id   AF-A0AAV5LM53-F1
#
_cell.length_a   1.000
_cell.length_b   1.000
_cell.length_c   1.000
_cell.angle_alpha   90.00
_cell.angle_beta   90.00
_cell.angle_gamma   90.00
#
_symmetry.space_group_name_H-M   'P 1'
#
loop_
_entity.id
_entity.type
_entity.pdbx_description
1 polymer ?
#
loop_
_entity_poly.entity_id
_entity_poly.type
_entity_poly.pdbx_seq_one_letter_code
_entity_poly.pdbx_strand_id
1 'polypeptide(L)'
;MWLGRGVAQQVVASGLRCIVSNQDKWYLHYLDTTWQEFYMNEPLTNITNSKQQKLVIGGEVCMWGEYIDGSDIEQTIWPRAAAAAERLWTPYDKLAKDASEVTGRLAYFRCLLNQRGVAAAPLSGPGRVAPFEPGSCYVQ
;
A
#
# COMPACT_ATOMS: atom_id res chain seq x y z
N MET A 1 0.98 -13.99 4.45
CA MET A 1 1.84 -14.71 3.49
C MET A 1 2.71 -13.68 2.81
N TRP A 2 4.02 -13.74 3.04
CA TRP A 2 4.94 -12.67 2.67
C TRP A 2 6.04 -13.07 1.68
N LEU A 3 6.33 -14.38 1.57
CA LEU A 3 7.48 -14.96 0.87
C LEU A 3 7.45 -14.89 -0.68
N GLY A 4 6.69 -13.94 -1.24
CA GLY A 4 6.61 -13.67 -2.67
C GLY A 4 5.35 -14.20 -3.38
N ARG A 5 5.29 -13.97 -4.69
CA ARG A 5 4.14 -14.28 -5.54
C ARG A 5 3.95 -15.79 -5.68
N GLY A 6 2.73 -16.28 -5.48
CA GLY A 6 2.35 -17.69 -5.65
C GLY A 6 2.20 -18.49 -4.37
N VAL A 7 2.80 -18.07 -3.25
CA VAL A 7 2.61 -18.75 -1.95
C VAL A 7 1.15 -18.64 -1.50
N ALA A 8 0.52 -17.49 -1.71
CA ALA A 8 -0.90 -17.31 -1.41
C ALA A 8 -1.78 -18.33 -2.16
N GLN A 9 -1.48 -18.61 -3.44
CA GLN A 9 -2.19 -19.59 -4.25
C GLN A 9 -2.06 -21.02 -3.68
N GLN A 10 -0.87 -21.42 -3.24
CA GLN A 10 -0.66 -22.74 -2.65
C GLN A 10 -1.45 -22.91 -1.35
N VAL A 11 -1.48 -21.87 -0.51
CA VAL A 11 -2.16 -21.89 0.79
C VAL A 11 -3.67 -22.00 0.61
N VAL A 12 -4.25 -21.22 -0.30
CA VAL A 12 -5.69 -21.33 -0.60
C VAL A 12 -6.02 -22.64 -1.32
N ALA A 13 -5.08 -23.21 -2.09
CA ALA A 13 -5.25 -24.54 -2.68
C ALA A 13 -5.28 -25.65 -1.62
N SER A 14 -4.56 -25.49 -0.51
CA SER A 14 -4.67 -26.34 0.67
C SER A 14 -5.92 -26.10 1.52
N GLY A 15 -6.79 -25.16 1.13
CA GLY A 15 -8.05 -24.87 1.85
C GLY A 15 -7.87 -23.98 3.08
N LEU A 16 -6.69 -23.35 3.26
CA LEU A 16 -6.41 -22.48 4.39
C LEU A 16 -6.76 -21.02 4.06
N ARG A 17 -7.21 -20.28 5.07
CA ARG A 17 -7.40 -18.83 4.98
C ARG A 17 -6.06 -18.11 5.07
N CYS A 18 -5.88 -17.03 4.32
CA CYS A 18 -4.63 -16.27 4.33
C CYS A 18 -4.84 -14.76 4.25
N ILE A 19 -3.94 -14.03 4.90
CA ILE A 19 -3.71 -12.59 4.71
C ILE A 19 -2.51 -12.47 3.76
N VAL A 20 -2.61 -11.62 2.74
CA VAL A 20 -1.52 -11.37 1.80
C VAL A 20 -0.69 -10.19 2.29
N SER A 21 0.62 -10.35 2.38
CA SER A 21 1.55 -9.31 2.84
C SER A 21 2.78 -9.33 1.94
N ASN A 22 2.59 -9.13 0.64
CA ASN A 22 3.63 -9.35 -0.36
C ASN A 22 4.88 -8.50 -0.08
N GLN A 23 6.01 -9.14 0.19
CA GLN A 23 7.27 -8.47 0.51
C GLN A 23 7.73 -7.50 -0.58
N ASP A 24 7.50 -7.82 -1.85
CA ASP A 24 7.96 -7.02 -3.00
C ASP A 24 7.31 -5.62 -3.07
N LYS A 25 6.14 -5.45 -2.43
CA LYS A 25 5.26 -4.29 -2.66
C LYS A 25 4.58 -3.72 -1.41
N TRP A 26 4.37 -4.51 -0.36
CA TRP A 26 3.65 -4.10 0.85
C TRP A 26 4.55 -4.07 2.09
N TYR A 27 5.87 -4.02 1.91
CA TYR A 27 6.81 -3.75 2.99
C TYR A 27 7.17 -2.26 2.97
N LEU A 28 6.78 -1.55 4.02
CA LEU A 28 6.94 -0.09 4.11
C LEU A 28 8.38 0.36 4.37
N HIS A 29 9.22 -0.50 4.95
CA HIS A 29 10.64 -0.17 5.19
C HIS A 29 11.48 -0.17 3.90
N TYR A 30 11.00 -0.77 2.80
CA TYR A 30 11.57 -0.58 1.47
C TYR A 30 11.16 0.80 0.96
N LEU A 31 12.07 1.76 1.12
CA LEU A 31 11.81 3.16 0.78
C LEU A 31 11.74 3.37 -0.73
N ASP A 32 12.45 2.59 -1.52
CA ASP A 32 12.44 2.62 -2.99
C ASP A 32 11.07 2.28 -3.60
N THR A 33 10.21 1.57 -2.86
CA THR A 33 8.88 1.20 -3.34
C THR A 33 7.89 2.36 -3.21
N THR A 34 7.36 2.77 -4.35
CA THR A 34 6.47 3.93 -4.51
C THR A 34 5.01 3.61 -4.15
N TRP A 35 4.19 4.62 -3.87
CA TRP A 35 2.77 4.39 -3.56
C TRP A 35 2.00 3.77 -4.74
N GLN A 36 2.41 4.05 -5.98
CA GLN A 36 1.83 3.47 -7.19
C GLN A 36 2.00 1.95 -7.19
N GLU A 37 3.18 1.48 -6.79
CA GLU A 37 3.46 0.05 -6.67
C GLU A 37 2.65 -0.61 -5.54
N PHE A 38 2.42 0.10 -4.44
CA PHE A 38 1.53 -0.37 -3.37
C PHE A 38 0.08 -0.50 -3.86
N TYR A 39 -0.39 0.46 -4.65
CA TYR A 39 -1.75 0.48 -5.21
C TYR A 39 -1.98 -0.63 -6.26
N MET A 40 -0.98 -0.86 -7.12
CA MET A 40 -1.08 -1.83 -8.22
C MET A 40 -0.87 -3.28 -7.78
N ASN A 41 -0.51 -3.52 -6.53
CA ASN A 41 -0.30 -4.87 -6.01
C ASN A 41 -1.65 -5.58 -5.77
N GLU A 42 -1.96 -6.57 -6.61
CA GLU A 42 -3.21 -7.32 -6.53
C GLU A 42 -3.05 -8.61 -5.67
N PRO A 43 -3.73 -8.73 -4.51
CA PRO A 43 -3.62 -9.90 -3.64
C PRO A 43 -4.14 -11.20 -4.25
N LEU A 44 -5.07 -11.13 -5.22
CA LEU A 44 -5.64 -12.29 -5.90
C LEU A 44 -4.86 -12.72 -7.14
N THR A 45 -3.67 -12.15 -7.38
CA THR A 45 -2.80 -12.52 -8.50
C THR A 45 -2.58 -14.05 -8.51
N ASN A 46 -2.83 -14.67 -9.67
CA ASN A 46 -2.75 -16.12 -9.91
C ASN A 46 -3.81 -16.99 -9.21
N ILE A 47 -4.86 -16.41 -8.61
CA ILE A 47 -5.98 -17.16 -8.01
C ILE A 47 -7.23 -16.93 -8.86
N THR A 48 -7.54 -17.86 -9.77
CA THR A 48 -8.70 -17.75 -10.67
C THR A 48 -9.97 -18.40 -10.11
N ASN A 49 -9.84 -19.32 -9.16
CA ASN A 49 -10.97 -20.03 -8.58
C ASN A 49 -11.68 -19.18 -7.51
N SER A 50 -12.95 -18.87 -7.71
CA SER A 50 -13.76 -18.04 -6.80
C SER A 50 -13.87 -18.60 -5.37
N LYS A 51 -13.84 -19.93 -5.19
CA LYS A 51 -13.81 -20.53 -3.84
C LYS A 51 -12.49 -20.26 -3.12
N GLN A 52 -11.38 -20.28 -3.86
CA GLN A 52 -10.06 -19.99 -3.32
C GLN A 52 -9.86 -18.50 -3.05
N GLN A 53 -10.41 -17.63 -3.91
CA GLN A 53 -10.39 -16.18 -3.68
C GLN A 53 -11.05 -15.81 -2.35
N LYS A 54 -12.15 -16.48 -1.96
CA LYS A 54 -12.82 -16.27 -0.67
C LYS A 54 -11.98 -16.66 0.55
N LEU A 55 -10.92 -17.46 0.37
CA LEU A 55 -9.99 -17.80 1.44
C LEU A 55 -8.94 -16.70 1.68
N VAL A 56 -8.75 -15.80 0.70
CA VAL A 56 -7.98 -14.57 0.90
C VAL A 56 -8.86 -13.58 1.64
N ILE A 57 -8.59 -13.37 2.93
CA ILE A 57 -9.44 -12.55 3.79
C ILE A 57 -9.09 -11.06 3.76
N GLY A 58 -7.98 -10.70 3.10
CA GLY A 58 -7.50 -9.33 2.98
C GLY A 58 -6.00 -9.27 2.76
N GLY A 59 -5.46 -8.07 2.92
CA GLY A 59 -4.04 -7.80 2.86
C GLY A 59 -3.55 -6.98 4.04
N GLU A 60 -2.24 -7.00 4.24
CA GLU A 60 -1.57 -6.24 5.28
C GLU A 60 -0.31 -5.60 4.70
N VAL A 61 -0.11 -4.34 5.09
CA VAL A 61 1.10 -3.57 4.80
C VAL A 61 1.98 -3.59 6.04
N CYS A 62 3.19 -4.12 5.92
CA CYS A 62 4.06 -4.41 7.06
C CYS A 62 5.08 -3.31 7.25
N MET A 63 5.12 -2.75 8.47
CA MET A 63 6.10 -1.79 8.91
C MET A 63 7.09 -2.46 9.88
N TRP A 64 8.21 -2.94 9.35
CA TRP A 64 9.27 -3.54 10.16
C TRP A 64 10.15 -2.44 10.78
N GLY A 65 10.61 -2.64 12.01
CA GLY A 65 11.17 -1.58 12.86
C GLY A 65 12.69 -1.48 12.89
N GLU A 66 13.42 -2.09 11.95
CA GLU A 66 14.89 -2.17 11.99
C GLU A 66 15.57 -0.79 11.90
N TYR A 67 14.97 0.15 11.18
CA TYR A 67 15.53 1.48 10.88
C TYR A 67 14.51 2.62 11.07
N ILE A 68 13.55 2.42 11.97
CA ILE A 68 12.42 3.33 12.19
C ILE A 68 12.16 3.51 13.67
N ASP A 69 11.82 4.73 14.07
CA ASP A 69 11.38 5.06 15.42
C ASP A 69 10.26 6.12 15.41
N GLY A 70 9.96 6.69 16.57
CA GLY A 70 8.91 7.71 16.70
C GLY A 70 9.16 9.00 15.92
N SER A 71 10.38 9.27 15.47
CA SER A 71 10.71 10.46 14.69
C SER A 71 10.22 10.39 13.24
N ASP A 72 10.00 9.19 12.73
CA ASP A 72 9.92 8.98 11.29
C ASP A 72 8.98 7.83 10.87
N ILE A 73 8.26 7.21 11.81
CA ILE A 73 7.28 6.15 11.56
C ILE A 73 6.10 6.62 10.70
N GLU A 74 5.53 7.79 10.99
CA GLU A 74 4.33 8.29 10.30
C GLU A 74 4.61 8.58 8.82
N GLN A 75 5.75 9.20 8.54
CA GLN A 75 6.19 9.54 7.18
C GLN A 75 6.56 8.29 6.37
N THR A 76 6.98 7.22 7.05
CA THR A 76 7.22 5.94 6.37
C THR A 76 5.91 5.23 6.04
N ILE A 77 4.94 5.24 6.94
CA ILE A 77 3.64 4.58 6.74
C ILE A 77 2.79 5.33 5.70
N TRP A 78 2.66 6.65 5.85
CA TRP A 78 1.73 7.47 5.08
C TRP A 78 2.46 8.28 4.00
N PRO A 79 1.94 8.36 2.76
CA PRO A 79 0.60 7.95 2.33
C PRO A 79 0.53 6.53 1.71
N ARG A 80 1.64 5.80 1.65
CA ARG A 80 1.73 4.49 0.95
C ARG A 80 0.76 3.46 1.50
N ALA A 81 0.55 3.42 2.81
CA ALA A 81 -0.46 2.56 3.41
C ALA A 81 -1.90 2.89 2.96
N ALA A 82 -2.20 4.16 2.67
CA ALA A 82 -3.52 4.56 2.16
C ALA A 82 -3.78 3.99 0.74
N ALA A 83 -2.74 3.94 -0.09
CA ALA A 83 -2.82 3.35 -1.41
C ALA A 83 -3.17 1.84 -1.35
N ALA A 84 -2.53 1.09 -0.45
CA ALA A 84 -2.85 -0.31 -0.22
C ALA A 84 -4.24 -0.49 0.43
N ALA A 85 -4.62 0.39 1.36
CA ALA A 85 -5.92 0.36 2.02
C ALA A 85 -7.06 0.47 1.01
N GLU A 86 -6.93 1.36 0.04
CA GLU A 86 -7.93 1.47 -1.01
C GLU A 86 -7.99 0.23 -1.90
N ARG A 87 -6.83 -0.33 -2.27
CA ARG A 87 -6.78 -1.54 -3.10
C ARG A 87 -7.57 -2.70 -2.46
N LEU A 88 -7.53 -2.78 -1.14
CA LEU A 88 -8.23 -3.80 -0.35
C LEU A 88 -9.70 -3.46 -0.08
N TRP A 89 -10.06 -2.19 -0.10
CA TRP A 89 -11.41 -1.71 0.20
C TRP A 89 -12.32 -1.68 -1.03
N THR A 90 -11.79 -1.25 -2.16
CA THR A 90 -12.58 -1.01 -3.38
C THR A 90 -12.78 -2.33 -4.15
N PRO A 91 -14.02 -2.66 -4.58
CA PRO A 91 -14.28 -3.80 -5.44
C PRO A 91 -13.45 -3.77 -6.72
N TYR A 92 -13.02 -4.94 -7.20
CA TYR A 92 -12.08 -5.04 -8.32
C TYR A 92 -12.56 -4.34 -9.61
N ASP A 93 -13.86 -4.37 -9.88
CA ASP A 93 -14.50 -3.72 -11.03
C ASP A 93 -14.46 -2.18 -10.97
N LYS A 94 -14.26 -1.61 -9.78
CA LYS A 94 -14.23 -0.16 -9.52
C LYS A 94 -12.82 0.39 -9.29
N LEU A 95 -11.81 -0.47 -9.27
CA LEU A 95 -10.43 -0.04 -9.10
C LEU A 95 -9.95 0.70 -10.35
N ALA A 96 -9.26 1.82 -10.13
CA ALA A 96 -8.51 2.48 -11.19
C ALA A 96 -7.50 1.51 -11.81
N LYS A 97 -7.41 1.52 -13.14
CA LYS A 97 -6.49 0.64 -13.89
C LYS A 97 -5.10 1.24 -13.96
N ASP A 98 -5.02 2.56 -13.93
CA ASP A 98 -3.77 3.31 -13.83
C ASP A 98 -3.71 4.02 -12.47
N ALA A 99 -2.54 3.95 -11.84
CA ALA A 99 -2.27 4.69 -10.62
C ALA A 99 -2.37 6.21 -10.84
N SER A 100 -2.13 6.71 -12.06
CA SER A 100 -2.23 8.14 -12.37
C SER A 100 -3.60 8.74 -12.02
N GLU A 101 -4.70 7.98 -12.23
CA GLU A 101 -6.08 8.34 -11.90
C GLU A 101 -6.31 8.50 -10.37
N VAL A 102 -5.43 7.93 -9.55
CA VAL A 102 -5.50 7.93 -8.07
C VAL A 102 -4.75 9.12 -7.46
N THR A 103 -3.85 9.72 -8.21
CA THR A 103 -2.95 10.78 -7.73
C THR A 103 -3.69 11.92 -7.05
N GLY A 104 -4.73 12.48 -7.70
CA GLY A 104 -5.42 13.66 -7.19
C GLY A 104 -6.14 13.43 -5.85
N ARG A 105 -6.83 12.30 -5.71
CA ARG A 105 -7.55 11.96 -4.47
C ARG A 105 -6.62 11.47 -3.36
N LEU A 106 -5.53 10.79 -3.69
CA LEU A 106 -4.51 10.43 -2.71
C LEU A 106 -3.78 11.68 -2.19
N ALA A 107 -3.48 12.65 -3.06
CA ALA A 107 -2.91 13.94 -2.66
C ALA A 107 -3.84 14.69 -1.69
N TYR A 108 -5.14 14.73 -2.01
CA TYR A 108 -6.14 15.30 -1.11
C TYR A 108 -6.19 14.55 0.24
N PHE A 109 -6.15 13.22 0.24
CA PHE A 109 -6.14 12.42 1.46
C PHE A 109 -4.88 12.66 2.30
N ARG A 110 -3.71 12.77 1.68
CA ARG A 110 -2.45 13.17 2.35
C ARG A 110 -2.63 14.50 3.07
N CYS A 111 -3.21 15.51 2.41
CA CYS A 111 -3.49 16.79 3.04
C CYS A 111 -4.39 16.66 4.27
N LEU A 112 -5.43 15.83 4.20
CA LEU A 112 -6.30 15.56 5.35
C LEU A 112 -5.56 14.89 6.51
N LEU A 113 -4.62 13.98 6.23
CA LEU A 113 -3.77 13.38 7.26
C LEU A 113 -2.91 14.43 7.97
N ASN A 114 -2.25 15.29 7.19
CA ASN A 114 -1.43 16.38 7.74
C ASN A 114 -2.27 17.35 8.58
N GLN A 115 -3.47 17.70 8.14
CA GLN A 115 -4.41 18.55 8.91
C GLN A 115 -4.87 17.90 10.23
N ARG A 116 -4.85 16.56 10.30
CA ARG A 116 -5.20 15.79 11.50
C ARG A 116 -3.99 15.50 12.40
N GLY A 117 -2.83 16.06 12.07
CA GLY A 117 -1.60 15.86 12.85
C GLY A 117 -0.86 14.56 12.56
N VAL A 118 -1.19 13.85 11.48
CA VAL A 118 -0.44 12.68 11.01
C VAL A 118 0.56 13.16 9.95
N ALA A 119 1.85 13.06 10.24
CA ALA A 119 2.92 13.52 9.37
C ALA A 119 3.10 12.61 8.15
N ALA A 120 2.34 12.85 7.08
CA ALA A 120 2.41 12.07 5.85
C ALA A 120 3.46 12.61 4.87
N ALA A 121 4.30 11.71 4.34
CA ALA A 121 5.31 12.05 3.35
C ALA A 121 4.70 12.60 2.04
N PRO A 122 5.48 13.33 1.22
CA PRO A 122 5.09 13.73 -0.13
C PRO A 122 4.67 12.54 -1.00
N LEU A 123 3.81 12.79 -2.00
CA LEU A 123 3.48 11.78 -3.01
C LEU A 123 4.61 11.64 -4.04
N SER A 124 5.38 12.71 -4.22
CA SER A 124 6.52 12.77 -5.11
C SER A 124 7.72 12.05 -4.49
N GLY A 125 8.16 10.96 -5.13
CA GLY A 125 9.37 10.22 -4.75
C GLY A 125 9.14 8.94 -3.93
N PRO A 126 10.23 8.35 -3.41
CA PRO A 126 10.20 7.18 -2.54
C PRO A 126 9.58 7.46 -1.15
N GLY A 127 9.52 6.44 -0.28
CA GLY A 127 9.13 6.61 1.12
C GLY A 127 10.12 7.45 1.93
N ARG A 128 9.60 8.23 2.90
CA ARG A 128 10.41 9.09 3.80
C ARG A 128 11.33 10.05 3.03
N VAL A 129 10.74 10.90 2.19
CA VAL A 129 11.50 11.91 1.42
C VAL A 129 11.07 13.32 1.76
N ALA A 130 12.00 14.26 1.58
CA ALA A 130 11.68 15.69 1.55
C ALA A 130 10.91 16.01 0.26
N PRO A 131 9.98 16.98 0.30
CA PRO A 131 9.31 17.45 -0.91
C PRO A 131 10.32 18.07 -1.88
N PHE A 132 10.06 17.91 -3.18
CA PHE A 132 10.94 18.43 -4.23
C PHE A 132 11.02 19.96 -4.22
N GLU A 133 9.91 20.64 -3.93
CA GLU A 133 9.82 22.10 -3.88
C GLU A 133 9.07 22.56 -2.60
N PRO A 134 9.33 23.79 -2.13
CA PRO A 134 8.56 24.37 -1.04
C PRO A 134 7.10 24.55 -1.45
N GLY A 135 6.18 24.36 -0.50
CA GLY A 135 4.76 24.53 -0.78
C GLY A 135 3.87 23.86 0.25
N SER A 136 2.56 23.97 0.04
CA SER A 136 1.56 23.24 0.82
C SER A 136 1.45 21.79 0.34
N CYS A 137 0.79 20.95 1.13
CA CYS A 137 0.50 19.57 0.73
C CYS A 137 -0.35 19.46 -0.55
N TYR A 138 -1.03 20.54 -0.97
CA TYR A 138 -1.83 20.57 -2.20
C TYR A 138 -0.98 20.68 -3.47
N VAL A 139 0.29 21.06 -3.32
CA VAL A 139 1.23 21.25 -4.44
C VAL A 139 2.40 20.27 -4.39
N GLN A 140 2.39 19.31 -3.45
CA GLN A 140 3.49 18.37 -3.14
C GLN A 140 3.10 16.89 -3.24
#